data_AF-A0A522WGY1-F1
#
_entry.id   AF-A0A522WGY1-F1
#
_cell.length_a   1.000
_cell.length_b   1.000
_cell.length_c   1.000
_cell.angle_alpha   90.00
_cell.angle_beta   90.00
_cell.angle_gamma   90.00
#
_symmetry.space_group_name_H-M   'P 1'
#
loop_
_entity.id
_entity.type
_entity.pdbx_description
1 polymer ?
#
loop_
_entity_poly.entity_id
_entity_poly.type
_entity_poly.pdbx_seq_one_letter_code
_entity_poly.pdbx_strand_id
1 'polypeptide(L)' 'MSLDLALSLIGILYGIVLILAMFVKNSRITDAMRVDKLIFPASASESTRPLNLVFGIIVLGYYTYMLLRDFFGITF' A
#
# COMPACT_ATOMS: atom_id res chain seq x y z
N MET A 1 -3.13 22.24 2.29
CA MET A 1 -2.72 20.87 2.68
C MET A 1 -1.21 20.84 2.68
N SER A 2 -0.57 20.38 3.76
CA SER A 2 0.89 20.22 3.78
C SER A 2 1.30 19.03 2.90
N LEU A 3 2.54 19.06 2.40
CA LEU A 3 3.10 17.96 1.63
C LEU A 3 3.09 16.65 2.44
N ASP A 4 3.44 16.71 3.73
CA ASP A 4 3.49 15.55 4.61
C ASP A 4 2.11 14.91 4.82
N LEU A 5 1.07 15.74 4.97
CA LEU A 5 -0.31 15.26 5.06
C LEU A 5 -0.75 14.61 3.73
N ALA A 6 -0.40 15.21 2.59
CA ALA A 6 -0.72 14.66 1.29
C ALA A 6 -0.06 13.28 1.08
N LEU A 7 1.23 13.16 1.40
CA LEU A 7 1.99 11.92 1.29
C LEU A 7 1.45 10.83 2.23
N SER A 8 1.08 11.20 3.46
CA SER A 8 0.48 10.27 4.42
C SER A 8 -0.84 9.70 3.93
N LEU A 9 -1.72 10.56 3.41
CA LEU A 9 -3.03 10.13 2.88
C LEU A 9 -2.88 9.25 1.63
N ILE A 10 -2.02 9.63 0.69
CA ILE A 10 -1.75 8.83 -0.52
C ILE A 10 -1.15 7.49 -0.13
N GLY A 11 -0.21 7.46 0.81
CA GLY A 11 0.40 6.25 1.32
C GLY A 11 -0.61 5.30 1.96
N ILE A 12 -1.50 5.81 2.81
CA ILE A 12 -2.61 5.04 3.39
C ILE A 12 -3.51 4.46 2.30
N LEU A 13 -3.94 5.28 1.34
CA LEU A 13 -4.78 4.85 0.23
C LEU A 13 -4.09 3.76 -0.60
N TYR A 14 -2.80 3.91 -0.90
CA TYR A 14 -2.04 2.93 -1.65
C TYR A 14 -1.86 1.62 -0.86
N GLY A 15 -1.60 1.68 0.44
CA GLY A 15 -1.55 0.51 1.32
C GLY A 15 -2.87 -0.28 1.29
N ILE A 16 -4.01 0.41 1.34
CA ILE A 16 -5.35 -0.21 1.18
C ILE A 16 -5.49 -0.88 -0.18
N VAL A 17 -5.09 -0.21 -1.27
CA VAL A 17 -5.14 -0.77 -2.62
C VAL A 17 -4.29 -2.04 -2.74
N LEU A 18 -3.10 -2.06 -2.14
CA LEU A 18 -2.23 -3.23 -2.14
C LEU A 18 -2.83 -4.41 -1.36
N ILE A 19 -3.45 -4.15 -0.21
CA ILE A 19 -4.20 -5.19 0.52
C ILE A 19 -5.33 -5.73 -0.36
N LEU A 20 -6.12 -4.85 -0.97
CA LEU A 20 -7.20 -5.24 -1.89
C LEU A 20 -6.68 -6.00 -3.12
N ALA A 21 -5.47 -5.71 -3.61
CA ALA A 21 -4.90 -6.40 -4.77
C ALA A 21 -4.63 -7.90 -4.53
N MET A 22 -4.51 -8.33 -3.27
CA MET A 22 -4.44 -9.74 -2.91
C MET A 22 -5.79 -10.45 -3.10
N PHE A 23 -6.91 -9.80 -2.72
CA PHE A 23 -8.25 -10.41 -2.74
C PHE A 23 -9.03 -10.17 -4.04
N VAL A 24 -8.92 -8.96 -4.61
CA VAL A 24 -9.70 -8.52 -5.76
C VAL A 24 -8.99 -8.93 -7.05
N LYS A 25 -9.47 -10.02 -7.64
CA LYS A 25 -9.00 -10.56 -8.92
C LYS A 25 -9.71 -9.88 -10.09
N ASN A 26 -9.00 -9.75 -11.23
CA ASN A 26 -9.54 -9.22 -12.49
C ASN A 26 -10.02 -7.75 -12.49
N SER A 27 -9.53 -6.93 -11.55
CA SER A 27 -9.77 -5.48 -11.57
C SER A 27 -8.60 -4.76 -12.24
N ARG A 28 -8.89 -3.94 -13.26
CA ARG A 28 -7.87 -3.13 -13.96
C ARG A 28 -7.10 -2.22 -13.01
N ILE A 29 -7.77 -1.69 -11.98
CA ILE A 29 -7.18 -0.75 -11.02
C ILE A 29 -6.20 -1.47 -10.11
N THR A 30 -6.62 -2.57 -9.46
CA THR A 30 -5.72 -3.31 -8.58
C THR A 30 -4.58 -3.94 -9.36
N ASP A 31 -4.84 -4.40 -10.58
CA ASP A 31 -3.79 -4.98 -11.43
C ASP A 31 -2.74 -3.98 -11.93
N ALA A 32 -3.07 -2.70 -12.03
CA ALA A 32 -2.12 -1.64 -12.40
C ALA A 32 -1.26 -1.21 -11.19
N MET A 33 -1.80 -1.33 -9.98
CA MET A 33 -1.18 -0.81 -8.75
C MET A 33 -0.35 -1.84 -7.98
N ARG A 34 -0.42 -3.11 -8.41
CA ARG A 34 0.28 -4.24 -7.81
C ARG A 34 1.79 -4.03 -7.74
N VAL A 35 2.34 -4.16 -6.54
CA VAL A 35 3.78 -4.02 -6.29
C VAL A 35 4.58 -5.20 -6.87
N ASP A 36 4.00 -6.40 -6.89
CA ASP A 36 4.67 -7.58 -7.44
C ASP A 36 4.88 -7.48 -8.95
N LYS A 37 3.99 -6.78 -9.67
CA LYS A 37 4.16 -6.44 -11.08
C LYS A 37 5.24 -5.39 -11.32
N LEU A 38 5.44 -4.46 -10.38
CA LEU A 38 6.49 -3.44 -10.46
C LEU A 38 7.88 -4.05 -10.23
N ILE A 39 7.99 -4.95 -9.24
CA ILE A 39 9.27 -5.56 -8.86
C ILE A 39 9.62 -6.75 -9.77
N PHE A 40 8.63 -7.55 -10.16
CA PHE A 40 8.82 -8.79 -10.91
C PHE A 40 7.89 -8.90 -12.14
N PRO A 41 8.03 -8.02 -13.13
CA PRO A 41 7.07 -7.91 -14.25
C PRO A 41 6.91 -9.21 -15.05
N ALA A 42 7.96 -10.02 -15.20
CA ALA A 42 7.93 -11.26 -15.98
C ALA A 42 7.35 -12.46 -15.21
N SER A 43 7.32 -12.42 -13.87
CA SER A 43 6.89 -13.55 -13.02
C SER A 43 5.69 -13.23 -12.14
N ALA A 44 5.15 -12.01 -12.23
CA ALA A 44 3.95 -11.61 -11.53
C ALA A 44 2.77 -12.50 -11.94
N SER A 45 2.28 -13.29 -10.99
CA SER A 45 1.22 -14.26 -11.20
C SER A 45 0.33 -14.34 -9.95
N GLU A 46 -0.55 -15.33 -9.85
CA GLU A 46 -1.36 -15.53 -8.64
C GLU A 46 -0.50 -15.89 -7.42
N SER A 47 0.61 -16.59 -7.62
CA SER A 47 1.50 -17.02 -6.52
C SER A 47 2.26 -15.87 -5.87
N THR A 48 2.45 -14.75 -6.59
CA THR A 48 3.13 -13.55 -6.09
C THR A 48 2.17 -12.52 -5.49
N ARG A 49 0.84 -12.72 -5.61
CA ARG A 49 -0.17 -11.81 -5.03
C ARG A 49 -0.05 -11.60 -3.52
N PRO A 50 0.32 -12.60 -2.70
CA PRO A 50 0.52 -12.41 -1.26
C PRO A 50 1.56 -11.33 -0.93
N LEU A 51 2.51 -11.04 -1.83
CA LEU A 51 3.46 -9.93 -1.64
C LEU A 51 2.73 -8.59 -1.50
N ASN A 52 1.66 -8.36 -2.26
CA ASN A 52 0.88 -7.12 -2.16
C ASN A 52 0.23 -6.97 -0.77
N LEU A 53 -0.18 -8.06 -0.14
CA LEU A 53 -0.71 -8.01 1.23
C LEU A 53 0.39 -7.60 2.22
N VAL A 54 1.56 -8.23 2.13
CA VAL A 54 2.71 -7.92 3.01
C VAL A 54 3.12 -6.46 2.85
N PHE A 55 3.36 -6.00 1.62
CA PHE A 55 3.71 -4.62 1.35
C PHE A 55 2.58 -3.65 1.70
N GLY A 56 1.32 -4.02 1.45
CA GLY A 56 0.16 -3.20 1.79
C GLY A 56 0.03 -2.95 3.29
N ILE A 57 0.23 -3.97 4.13
CA ILE A 57 0.25 -3.83 5.59
C ILE A 57 1.40 -2.94 6.04
N ILE A 58 2.61 -3.14 5.50
CA ILE A 58 3.78 -2.32 5.85
C ILE A 58 3.54 -0.85 5.48
N VAL A 59 3.09 -0.58 4.25
CA VAL A 59 2.83 0.77 3.75
C VAL A 59 1.71 1.42 4.57
N LEU A 60 0.59 0.73 4.76
CA LEU A 60 -0.53 1.24 5.54
C LEU A 60 -0.10 1.57 6.97
N GLY A 61 0.58 0.63 7.64
CA GLY A 61 1.06 0.80 9.01
C GLY A 61 2.03 1.98 9.14
N TYR A 62 3.00 2.10 8.23
CA TYR A 62 3.98 3.19 8.24
C TYR A 62 3.33 4.56 8.09
N TYR A 63 2.46 4.75 7.09
CA TYR A 63 1.83 6.04 6.86
C TYR A 63 0.74 6.37 7.88
N THR A 64 0.05 5.37 8.44
CA THR A 64 -0.83 5.57 9.60
C THR A 64 -0.01 6.01 10.82
N TYR A 65 1.12 5.37 11.11
CA TYR A 65 2.00 5.78 12.19
C TYR A 65 2.51 7.21 12.00
N MET A 66 2.98 7.55 10.80
CA MET A 66 3.45 8.90 10.47
C MET A 66 2.35 9.94 10.72
N LEU A 67 1.13 9.69 10.23
CA LEU A 67 -0.02 10.55 10.48
C LEU A 67 -0.31 10.69 11.99
N LEU A 68 -0.28 9.58 12.72
CA LEU A 68 -0.53 9.58 14.17
C LEU A 68 0.53 10.36 14.94
N ARG A 69 1.80 10.21 14.57
CA ARG A 69 2.91 10.95 15.15
C ARG A 69 2.78 12.45 14.88
N ASP A 70 2.50 12.83 13.64
CA ASP A 70 2.48 14.23 13.21
C ASP A 70 1.28 15.00 13.79
N PHE A 71 0.15 14.33 14.05
CA PHE A 71 -1.06 14.96 14.58
C PHE A 71 -1.24 14.80 16.09
N PHE A 72 -0.83 13.67 16.67
CA PHE A 72 -1.08 13.34 18.08
C PHE A 72 0.21 13.21 18.90
N GLY A 73 1.39 13.35 18.29
CA GLY A 73 2.67 13.22 19.00
C GLY A 73 2.98 11.81 19.48
N ILE A 74 2.33 10.78 18.90
CA ILE A 74 2.52 9.39 19.30
C ILE A 74 3.94 8.92 18.95
N THR A 75 4.65 8.38 19.94
CA THR A 75 5.98 7.77 19.81
C THR A 75 5.96 6.40 20.51
N PHE A 76 6.57 5.38 19.88
CA PHE A 76 6.68 4.01 20.39
C PHE A 76 8.14 3.61 20.47
#